data_AF-A0A529NZH0-F1
#
_entry.id   AF-A0A529NZH0-F1
#
_cell.length_a   1.000
_cell.length_b   1.000
_cell.length_c   1.000
_cell.angle_alpha   90.00
_cell.angle_beta   90.00
_cell.angle_gamma   90.00
#
_symmetry.space_group_name_H-M   'P 1'
#
loop_
_entity.id
_entity.type
_entity.pdbx_description
1 polymer ?
#
loop_
_entity_poly.entity_id
_entity_poly.type
_entity_poly.pdbx_seq_one_letter_code
_entity_poly.pdbx_strand_id
1 'polypeptide(L)'
;MKALLLAACLLALAEPVAAQPCPLDGGNAPLALHKSWIMEGWERNEGDPTFVFAEKMSRYYDVKAPRGVFYDNFAPGPTQLFDNAAVYGANWENLQNGARSVRHALTGGDD
;
A
#
# COMPACT_ATOMS: atom_id res chain seq x y z
N MET A 1 9.11 50.36 -35.93
CA MET A 1 8.23 49.18 -35.73
C MET A 1 8.78 48.38 -34.56
N LYS A 2 8.05 48.32 -33.44
CA LYS A 2 8.45 47.61 -32.22
C LYS A 2 8.06 46.14 -32.37
N ALA A 3 9.03 45.24 -32.40
CA ALA A 3 8.78 43.81 -32.34
C ALA A 3 8.56 43.40 -30.87
N LEU A 4 7.36 42.93 -30.53
CA LEU A 4 7.11 42.21 -29.28
C LEU A 4 7.65 40.78 -29.45
N LEU A 5 8.64 40.42 -28.63
CA LEU A 5 9.07 39.03 -28.44
C LEU A 5 8.17 38.42 -27.35
N LEU A 6 7.27 37.50 -27.74
CA LEU A 6 6.59 36.61 -26.80
C LEU A 6 7.59 35.55 -26.33
N ALA A 7 8.02 35.63 -25.07
CA ALA A 7 8.75 34.54 -24.42
C ALA A 7 7.75 33.44 -24.04
N ALA A 8 7.76 32.33 -24.78
CA ALA A 8 7.00 31.14 -24.43
C ALA A 8 7.64 30.47 -23.20
N CYS A 9 6.94 30.48 -22.07
CA CYS A 9 7.27 29.64 -20.92
C CYS A 9 7.05 28.17 -21.30
N LEU A 10 8.12 27.45 -21.62
CA LEU A 10 8.13 25.98 -21.67
C LEU A 10 7.97 25.45 -20.24
N LEU A 11 6.72 25.33 -19.79
CA LEU A 11 6.39 24.43 -18.69
C LEU A 11 6.64 23.02 -19.19
N ALA A 12 7.77 22.43 -18.78
CA ALA A 12 8.02 21.02 -18.97
C ALA A 12 6.94 20.25 -18.21
N LEU A 13 5.90 19.80 -18.93
CA LEU A 13 4.97 18.81 -18.42
C LEU A 13 5.80 17.54 -18.25
N ALA A 14 6.16 17.23 -17.00
CA ALA A 14 6.71 15.92 -16.67
C ALA A 14 5.63 14.90 -17.06
N GLU A 15 5.83 14.21 -18.18
CA GLU A 15 4.97 13.10 -18.57
C GLU A 15 4.99 12.09 -17.42
N PRO A 16 3.83 11.54 -17.02
CA PRO A 16 3.81 10.49 -16.03
C PRO A 16 4.68 9.36 -16.57
N VAL A 17 5.74 9.02 -15.84
CA VAL A 17 6.55 7.83 -16.12
C VAL A 17 5.57 6.68 -16.28
N ALA A 18 5.51 6.11 -17.48
CA ALA A 18 4.67 4.95 -17.74
C ALA A 18 5.01 3.89 -16.69
N ALA A 19 4.03 3.50 -15.89
CA ALA A 19 4.22 2.44 -14.90
C ALA A 19 4.75 1.21 -15.65
N GLN A 20 5.80 0.58 -15.10
CA GLN A 20 6.28 -0.66 -15.67
C GLN A 20 5.13 -1.69 -15.66
N PRO A 21 4.99 -2.50 -16.72
CA PRO A 21 3.95 -3.51 -16.77
C PRO A 21 4.15 -4.50 -15.61
N CYS A 22 3.06 -4.78 -14.89
CA CYS A 22 3.07 -5.79 -13.83
C CYS A 22 3.23 -7.19 -14.43
N PRO A 23 3.89 -8.13 -13.72
CA PRO A 23 3.89 -9.53 -14.10
C PRO A 23 2.46 -10.05 -14.26
N LEU A 24 2.23 -10.88 -15.28
CA LEU A 24 0.92 -11.48 -15.54
C LEU A 24 0.73 -12.78 -14.74
N ASP A 25 1.82 -13.45 -14.39
CA ASP A 25 1.82 -14.73 -13.67
C ASP A 25 2.91 -14.79 -12.58
N GLY A 26 2.91 -15.89 -11.83
CA GLY A 26 3.84 -16.14 -10.73
C GLY A 26 3.54 -15.33 -9.46
N GLY A 27 4.40 -15.49 -8.44
CA GLY A 27 4.20 -14.90 -7.11
C GLY A 27 4.29 -13.37 -7.03
N ASN A 28 4.62 -12.71 -8.14
CA ASN A 28 4.65 -11.25 -8.26
C ASN A 28 3.52 -10.70 -9.16
N ALA A 29 2.68 -11.57 -9.72
CA ALA A 29 1.46 -11.13 -10.37
C ALA A 29 0.52 -10.46 -9.35
N PRO A 30 -0.22 -9.41 -9.74
CA PRO A 30 -1.11 -8.67 -8.84
C PRO A 30 -2.05 -9.56 -8.03
N LEU A 31 -2.64 -10.57 -8.67
CA LEU A 31 -3.55 -11.50 -8.02
C LEU A 31 -2.87 -12.35 -6.94
N ALA A 32 -1.71 -12.92 -7.26
CA ALA A 32 -0.93 -13.71 -6.31
C ALA A 32 -0.46 -12.85 -5.12
N LEU A 33 0.00 -11.62 -5.41
CA LEU A 33 0.38 -10.65 -4.37
C LEU A 33 -0.81 -10.28 -3.50
N HIS A 34 -1.97 -9.97 -4.09
CA HIS A 34 -3.19 -9.63 -3.35
C HIS A 34 -3.62 -10.77 -2.41
N LYS A 35 -3.60 -12.01 -2.90
CA LYS A 35 -3.90 -13.19 -2.09
C LYS A 35 -2.91 -13.32 -0.93
N SER A 36 -1.61 -13.25 -1.19
CA SER A 36 -0.59 -13.34 -0.13
C SER A 36 -0.64 -12.16 0.86
N TRP A 37 -1.02 -10.96 0.40
CA TRP A 37 -1.17 -9.77 1.24
C TRP A 37 -2.19 -9.99 2.35
N ILE A 38 -3.39 -10.51 2.00
CA ILE A 38 -4.44 -10.75 2.99
C ILE A 38 -4.24 -12.06 3.75
N MET A 39 -3.87 -13.14 3.04
CA MET A 39 -3.81 -14.49 3.62
C MET A 39 -2.53 -14.76 4.41
N GLU A 40 -1.45 -14.00 4.21
CA GLU A 40 -0.17 -14.24 4.89
C GLU A 40 0.36 -12.95 5.54
N GLY A 41 0.29 -11.82 4.84
CA GLY A 41 0.80 -10.53 5.31
C GLY A 41 0.13 -10.08 6.61
N TRP A 42 -1.20 -10.13 6.67
CA TRP A 42 -1.96 -9.72 7.84
C TRP A 42 -2.20 -10.83 8.88
N GLU A 43 -1.79 -12.06 8.59
CA GLU A 43 -1.96 -13.16 9.54
C GLU A 43 -1.10 -13.02 10.78
N ARG A 44 -1.63 -13.52 11.88
CA ARG A 44 -0.93 -13.64 13.17
C ARG A 44 -1.32 -14.93 13.86
N ASN A 45 -0.34 -15.66 14.34
CA ASN A 45 -0.51 -16.85 15.17
C ASN A 45 -0.03 -16.59 16.60
N GLU A 46 -0.51 -17.42 17.52
CA GLU A 46 -0.05 -17.38 18.90
C GLU A 46 1.43 -17.75 18.97
N GLY A 47 2.23 -16.91 19.63
CA GLY A 47 3.68 -17.07 19.72
C GLY A 47 4.47 -16.40 18.60
N ASP A 48 3.80 -15.78 17.62
CA ASP A 48 4.48 -14.95 16.63
C ASP A 48 5.25 -13.80 17.31
N PRO A 49 6.37 -13.36 16.71
CA PRO A 49 7.07 -12.16 17.17
C PRO A 49 6.15 -10.93 17.10
N THR A 50 6.65 -9.83 17.66
CA THR A 50 6.00 -8.51 17.51
C THR A 50 5.81 -8.22 16.02
N PHE A 51 4.57 -7.92 15.67
CA PHE A 51 4.20 -7.40 14.37
C PHE A 51 4.77 -5.99 14.24
N VAL A 52 5.74 -5.80 13.35
CA VAL A 52 6.27 -4.50 12.94
C VAL A 52 5.81 -4.24 11.51
N PHE A 53 4.89 -3.29 11.32
CA PHE A 53 4.23 -3.11 10.02
C PHE A 53 5.23 -2.85 8.90
N ALA A 54 6.18 -1.94 9.14
CA ALA A 54 7.16 -1.54 8.14
C ALA A 54 8.09 -2.68 7.69
N GLU A 55 8.24 -3.72 8.50
CA GLU A 55 9.03 -4.91 8.16
C GLU A 55 8.15 -5.94 7.46
N LYS A 56 7.08 -6.39 8.13
CA LYS A 56 6.21 -7.48 7.68
C LYS A 56 5.45 -7.14 6.39
N MET A 57 5.06 -5.88 6.22
CA MET A 57 4.23 -5.44 5.10
C MET A 57 5.03 -4.73 3.98
N SER A 58 6.36 -4.65 4.10
CA SER A 58 7.24 -3.99 3.12
C SER A 58 7.16 -4.54 1.69
N ARG A 59 6.71 -5.80 1.53
CA ARG A 59 6.45 -6.39 0.22
C ARG A 59 5.25 -5.76 -0.50
N TYR A 60 4.28 -5.28 0.26
CA TYR A 60 2.98 -4.83 -0.25
C TYR A 60 2.81 -3.31 -0.16
N TYR A 61 3.56 -2.66 0.74
CA TYR A 61 3.54 -1.22 0.94
C TYR A 61 4.94 -0.65 0.78
N ASP A 62 5.07 0.38 -0.05
CA ASP A 62 6.30 1.15 -0.15
C ASP A 62 6.44 2.10 1.04
N VAL A 63 7.00 1.61 2.14
CA VAL A 63 7.24 2.43 3.33
C VAL A 63 8.41 3.42 3.17
N LYS A 64 9.21 3.30 2.10
CA LYS A 64 10.32 4.22 1.79
C LYS A 64 9.85 5.43 1.00
N ALA A 65 8.84 5.27 0.16
CA ALA A 65 8.10 6.34 -0.51
C ALA A 65 6.60 6.24 -0.18
N PRO A 66 6.20 6.52 1.07
CA PRO A 66 4.90 6.09 1.61
C PRO A 66 3.69 6.89 1.12
N ARG A 67 3.88 7.89 0.26
CA ARG A 67 2.79 8.74 -0.20
C ARG A 67 1.83 7.94 -1.08
N GLY A 68 0.54 7.93 -0.75
CA GLY A 68 -0.48 7.17 -1.46
C GLY A 68 -1.89 7.56 -1.04
N VAL A 69 -2.86 6.70 -1.29
CA VAL A 69 -4.24 6.85 -0.80
C VAL A 69 -4.66 5.51 -0.20
N PHE A 70 -4.89 5.49 1.10
CA PHE A 70 -5.23 4.29 1.86
C PHE A 70 -6.55 4.55 2.55
N TYR A 71 -7.60 3.89 2.09
CA TYR A 71 -8.92 3.95 2.70
C TYR A 71 -9.24 2.62 3.37
N ASP A 72 -9.72 2.69 4.60
CA ASP A 72 -10.12 1.53 5.37
C ASP A 72 -11.25 1.93 6.33
N ASN A 73 -12.43 1.37 6.11
CA ASN A 73 -13.63 1.70 6.88
C ASN A 73 -13.59 1.17 8.33
N PHE A 74 -12.68 0.25 8.62
CA PHE A 74 -12.43 -0.29 9.96
C PHE A 74 -11.20 0.29 10.62
N ALA A 75 -10.50 1.25 9.97
CA ALA A 75 -9.35 1.91 10.54
C ALA A 75 -9.64 2.38 11.98
N PRO A 76 -8.81 2.01 12.96
CA PRO A 76 -8.99 2.50 14.31
C PRO A 76 -8.77 4.02 14.37
N GLY A 77 -9.45 4.68 15.31
CA GLY A 77 -9.30 6.12 15.52
C GLY A 77 -10.24 6.98 14.66
N PRO A 78 -9.89 8.26 14.45
CA PRO A 78 -10.83 9.28 13.95
C PRO A 78 -10.90 9.40 12.42
N THR A 79 -9.99 8.77 11.68
CA THR A 79 -9.94 8.84 10.21
C THR A 79 -9.92 7.45 9.59
N GLN A 80 -10.59 7.35 8.44
CA GLN A 80 -10.59 6.17 7.59
C GLN A 80 -9.74 6.36 6.33
N LEU A 81 -9.26 7.59 6.09
CA LEU A 81 -8.47 7.95 4.92
C LEU A 81 -7.09 8.43 5.36
N PHE A 82 -6.05 7.87 4.73
CA PHE A 82 -4.66 8.18 4.97
C PHE A 82 -3.97 8.44 3.65
N ASP A 83 -3.03 9.38 3.64
CA ASP A 83 -2.20 9.70 2.49
C ASP A 83 -0.77 9.14 2.59
N ASN A 84 -0.51 8.36 3.65
CA ASN A 84 0.79 7.85 4.01
C ASN A 84 0.71 6.40 4.52
N ALA A 85 1.36 5.47 3.81
CA ALA A 85 1.36 4.04 4.11
C ALA A 85 1.91 3.71 5.50
N ALA A 86 2.95 4.42 5.94
CA ALA A 86 3.57 4.18 7.24
C ALA A 86 2.64 4.60 8.39
N VAL A 87 1.89 5.70 8.21
CA VAL A 87 0.89 6.15 9.19
C VAL A 87 -0.30 5.19 9.21
N TYR A 88 -0.82 4.81 8.03
CA TYR A 88 -1.89 3.82 7.92
C TYR A 88 -1.51 2.51 8.62
N GLY A 89 -0.32 1.98 8.35
CA GLY A 89 0.14 0.73 8.92
C GLY A 89 0.39 0.77 10.43
N ALA A 90 1.03 1.84 10.93
CA ALA A 90 1.26 2.03 12.36
C ALA A 90 -0.06 2.12 13.15
N ASN A 91 -1.14 2.59 12.52
CA ASN A 91 -2.47 2.64 13.13
C ASN A 91 -2.99 1.24 13.52
N TRP A 92 -2.59 0.20 12.77
CA TRP A 92 -3.00 -1.19 13.00
C TRP A 92 -2.06 -1.99 13.91
N GLU A 93 -0.82 -1.53 14.09
CA GLU A 93 0.24 -2.31 14.71
C GLU A 93 -0.09 -2.73 16.15
N ASN A 94 -0.64 -1.81 16.96
CA ASN A 94 -1.03 -2.13 18.34
C ASN A 94 -2.17 -3.16 18.41
N LEU A 95 -3.14 -3.09 17.50
CA LEU A 95 -4.23 -4.06 17.43
C LEU A 95 -3.71 -5.44 17.01
N GLN A 96 -2.84 -5.50 16.01
CA GLN A 96 -2.17 -6.73 15.60
C GLN A 96 -1.40 -7.35 16.76
N ASN A 97 -0.59 -6.56 17.46
CA ASN A 97 0.21 -7.05 18.59
C ASN A 97 -0.64 -7.47 19.80
N GLY A 98 -1.80 -6.83 20.01
CA GLY A 98 -2.76 -7.20 21.06
C GLY A 98 -3.59 -8.44 20.73
N ALA A 99 -3.66 -8.86 19.46
CA ALA A 99 -4.39 -10.05 19.07
C ALA A 99 -3.61 -11.32 19.41
N ARG A 100 -4.30 -12.32 19.97
CA ARG A 100 -3.76 -13.69 20.12
C ARG A 100 -3.54 -14.35 18.76
N SER A 101 -4.45 -14.13 17.83
CA SER A 101 -4.39 -14.63 16.47
C SER A 101 -5.27 -13.80 15.53
N VAL A 102 -4.86 -13.69 14.28
CA VAL A 102 -5.62 -13.11 13.17
C VAL A 102 -5.55 -14.07 12.00
N ARG A 103 -6.70 -14.56 11.56
CA ARG A 103 -6.81 -15.58 10.51
C ARG A 103 -7.75 -15.09 9.42
N HIS A 104 -7.36 -15.33 8.18
CA HIS A 104 -8.17 -15.03 7.03
C HIS A 104 -8.59 -16.33 6.35
N ALA A 105 -9.75 -16.30 5.71
CA ALA A 105 -10.25 -17.40 4.92
C ALA A 105 -10.93 -16.84 3.68
N LEU A 106 -10.67 -17.47 2.53
CA LEU A 106 -11.43 -17.22 1.31
C LEU A 106 -12.43 -18.35 1.17
N THR A 107 -13.71 -18.01 1.17
CA THR A 107 -14.81 -18.98 1.00
C THR A 107 -15.37 -19.00 -0.43
N GLY A 108 -14.78 -18.21 -1.33
CA GLY A 108 -15.12 -18.07 -2.76
C GLY A 108 -14.46 -16.83 -3.37
N GLY A 109 -14.57 -16.66 -4.69
CA GLY A 109 -14.01 -15.55 -5.47
C GLY A 109 -13.49 -16.03 -6.82
N ASP A 110 -13.49 -15.15 -7.83
CA ASP A 110 -12.85 -15.42 -9.11
C ASP A 110 -11.38 -15.00 -9.02
N ASP A 111 -10.46 -15.95 -9.17
CA ASP A 111 -9.03 -15.74 -9.39
C ASP A 111 -8.66 -15.65 -10.87
#